data_AF-A0A7S2FDQ8-F1
#
_entry.id   AF-A0A7S2FDQ8-F1
#
_cell.length_a   1.000
_cell.length_b   1.000
_cell.length_c   1.000
_cell.angle_alpha   90.00
_cell.angle_beta   90.00
_cell.angle_gamma   90.00
#
_symmetry.space_group_name_H-M   'P 1'
#
loop_
_entity.id
_entity.type
_entity.pdbx_description
1 polymer ?
#
loop_
_entity_poly.entity_id
_entity_poly.type
_entity_poly.pdbx_seq_one_letter_code
_entity_poly.pdbx_strand_id
1 'polypeptide(L)'
;ITCWGSMVGRRVDRAHDAAVAALERKIEEAVWGTSGSSLCENQSESRRKSYFVKTSMRSPKDAVNVTQAPEDTPFEKHIRLIDAMRVHHASDALTLLAKSRRVAFDVSFFLKHRVPGTCTASLNLIFREFDDAMSDRGTIELRCFVNRGHISALSQYHCYTALPRLEKASLEDLDQLRSVVLEFSEMIHGRLGGRFGDSYVLDVAVTEDMAVKLVEINPLVCSGSCLFSWDTDRELLLGRRTAKNVGETEEIHHAPEFRVLREIL
;
A
#
# COMPACT_ATOMS: atom_id res chain seq x y z
N ILE A 1 -0.31 11.53 20.11
CA ILE A 1 0.99 11.70 19.41
C ILE A 1 0.82 12.81 18.37
N THR A 2 0.75 14.06 18.86
CA THR A 2 0.72 15.33 18.11
C THR A 2 1.94 16.18 18.52
N CYS A 3 2.98 15.50 19.02
CA CYS A 3 3.96 16.06 19.94
C CYS A 3 5.36 16.28 19.35
N TRP A 4 5.53 16.28 18.03
CA TRP A 4 6.83 16.68 17.45
C TRP A 4 6.88 18.17 17.11
N GLY A 5 5.76 18.78 16.71
CA GLY A 5 5.71 20.21 16.37
C GLY A 5 5.27 21.16 17.49
N SER A 6 4.64 20.66 18.56
CA SER A 6 4.11 21.47 19.67
C SER A 6 4.85 21.29 21.00
N MET A 7 5.90 20.45 21.05
CA MET A 7 6.82 20.35 22.19
C MET A 7 8.05 21.27 22.01
N VAL A 8 7.87 22.45 21.43
CA VAL A 8 8.87 23.51 21.52
C VAL A 8 8.87 24.00 22.97
N GLY A 9 9.63 23.33 23.85
CA GLY A 9 9.82 23.75 25.25
C GLY A 9 9.87 22.64 26.30
N ARG A 10 9.48 21.40 25.99
CA ARG A 10 9.76 20.28 26.91
C ARG A 10 11.10 19.67 26.53
N ARG A 11 12.09 19.79 27.42
CA ARG A 11 13.33 19.02 27.31
C ARG A 11 12.96 17.55 27.18
N VAL A 12 13.32 16.95 26.05
CA VAL A 12 13.35 15.51 25.92
C VAL A 12 14.32 15.00 26.99
N ASP A 13 13.86 14.09 27.84
CA ASP A 13 14.72 13.50 28.86
C ASP A 13 15.81 12.66 28.16
N ARG A 14 17.04 12.69 28.69
CA ARG A 14 18.16 11.84 28.23
C ARG A 14 17.76 10.37 28.16
N ALA A 15 16.86 9.91 29.03
CA ALA A 15 16.32 8.56 28.99
C ALA A 15 15.55 8.25 27.69
N HIS A 16 14.80 9.22 27.16
CA HIS A 16 14.08 9.05 25.90
C HIS A 16 15.05 8.97 24.72
N ASP A 17 16.03 9.87 24.64
CA ASP A 17 17.05 9.87 23.58
C ASP A 17 17.83 8.56 23.59
N ALA A 18 18.21 8.07 24.78
CA ALA A 18 18.89 6.78 24.93
C ALA A 18 18.02 5.60 24.44
N ALA A 19 16.71 5.63 24.71
CA ALA A 19 15.79 4.59 24.26
C ALA A 19 15.59 4.61 22.73
N VAL A 20 15.47 5.80 22.12
CA VAL A 20 15.38 5.94 20.66
C VAL A 20 16.66 5.45 20.01
N ALA A 21 17.84 5.88 20.50
CA ALA A 21 19.12 5.43 19.96
C ALA A 21 19.33 3.92 20.11
N ALA A 22 18.85 3.31 21.20
CA ALA A 22 18.89 1.86 21.37
C ALA A 22 17.98 1.12 20.38
N LEU A 23 16.77 1.65 20.14
CA LEU A 23 15.86 1.11 19.14
C LEU A 23 16.43 1.23 17.72
N GLU A 24 16.99 2.39 17.38
CA GLU A 24 17.62 2.65 16.09
C GLU A 24 18.75 1.64 15.82
N ARG A 25 19.69 1.47 16.78
CA ARG A 25 20.76 0.46 16.66
C ARG A 25 20.21 -0.96 16.45
N LYS A 26 19.18 -1.33 17.21
CA LYS A 26 18.54 -2.65 17.09
C LYS A 26 17.93 -2.87 15.71
N ILE A 27 17.30 -1.84 15.14
CA ILE A 27 16.73 -1.89 13.78
C ILE A 27 17.84 -1.97 12.73
N GLU A 28 18.86 -1.12 12.86
CA GLU A 28 20.00 -1.07 11.92
C GLU A 28 20.66 -2.46 11.84
N GLU A 29 20.98 -3.04 13.00
CA GLU A 29 21.56 -4.38 13.11
C GLU A 29 20.64 -5.47 12.53
N ALA A 30 19.33 -5.41 12.79
CA ALA A 30 18.40 -6.44 12.33
C ALA A 30 18.12 -6.41 10.81
N VAL A 31 18.12 -5.23 10.20
CA VAL A 31 17.68 -5.03 8.80
C VAL A 31 18.86 -4.87 7.84
N TRP A 32 19.92 -4.19 8.27
CA TRP A 32 21.12 -3.95 7.46
C TRP A 32 22.35 -4.72 7.95
N GLY A 33 22.28 -5.33 9.14
CA GLY A 33 23.41 -6.05 9.74
C GLY A 33 24.36 -5.14 10.51
N THR A 34 25.29 -5.73 11.25
CA THR A 34 26.37 -5.00 11.95
C THR A 34 27.50 -4.55 11.02
N SER A 35 27.49 -5.00 9.75
CA SER A 35 28.60 -4.85 8.79
C SER A 35 28.74 -3.47 8.17
N GLY A 36 27.93 -2.48 8.57
CA GLY A 36 28.04 -1.09 8.12
C GLY A 36 29.34 -0.36 8.51
N SER A 37 30.28 -1.05 9.17
CA SER A 37 31.55 -0.47 9.63
C SER A 37 32.81 -1.10 9.01
N SER A 38 32.73 -2.09 8.12
CA SER A 38 33.94 -2.60 7.46
C SER A 38 34.18 -1.91 6.12
N LEU A 39 35.20 -1.05 6.12
CA LEU A 39 35.90 -0.36 5.04
C LEU A 39 36.30 -1.27 3.86
N CYS A 40 35.34 -1.88 3.18
CA CYS A 40 35.58 -2.57 1.92
C CYS A 40 35.38 -1.57 0.77
N GLU A 41 36.28 -0.59 0.68
CA GLU A 41 36.31 0.49 -0.34
C GLU A 41 36.42 -0.01 -1.80
N ASN A 42 36.46 -1.33 -2.04
CA ASN A 42 36.72 -1.89 -3.37
C ASN A 42 35.65 -2.86 -3.89
N GLN A 43 34.45 -2.94 -3.27
CA GLN A 43 33.33 -3.65 -3.89
C GLN A 43 32.52 -2.69 -4.77
N SER A 44 32.74 -2.82 -6.07
CA SER A 44 31.95 -2.27 -7.18
C SER A 44 30.49 -2.04 -6.79
N GLU A 45 30.08 -0.77 -6.70
CA GLU A 45 28.72 -0.23 -6.86
C GLU A 45 27.54 -1.14 -6.47
N SER A 46 27.70 -1.96 -5.42
CA SER A 46 26.66 -2.86 -4.95
C SER A 46 25.61 -1.98 -4.33
N ARG A 47 24.58 -1.68 -5.12
CA ARG A 47 23.48 -0.78 -4.81
C ARG A 47 23.03 -1.05 -3.38
N ARG A 48 23.25 -0.07 -2.50
CA ARG A 48 22.95 -0.19 -1.07
C ARG A 48 21.49 -0.61 -0.94
N LYS A 49 21.23 -1.72 -0.22
CA LYS A 49 19.86 -2.21 0.00
C LYS A 49 19.00 -1.11 0.60
N SER A 50 17.81 -0.96 0.05
CA SER A 50 16.81 0.00 0.52
C SER A 50 15.54 -0.73 0.88
N TYR A 51 14.78 -0.16 1.81
CA TYR A 51 13.61 -0.82 2.36
C TYR A 51 12.40 0.12 2.34
N PHE A 52 11.22 -0.49 2.44
CA PHE A 52 9.97 0.16 2.80
C PHE A 52 9.57 -0.32 4.21
N VAL A 53 9.16 0.61 5.07
CA VAL A 53 8.78 0.30 6.45
C VAL A 53 7.29 0.55 6.70
N LYS A 54 6.65 -0.35 7.46
CA LYS A 54 5.28 -0.18 7.96
C LYS A 54 5.10 -0.80 9.34
N THR A 55 3.98 -0.47 9.99
CA THR A 55 3.50 -1.24 11.15
C THR A 55 2.65 -2.43 10.70
N SER A 56 2.10 -3.19 11.64
CA SER A 56 1.28 -4.36 11.35
C SER A 56 0.07 -4.05 10.47
N MET A 57 -0.58 -2.89 10.66
CA MET A 57 -1.80 -2.57 9.92
C MET A 57 -1.63 -1.48 8.87
N ARG A 58 -0.65 -0.57 9.01
CA ARG A 58 -0.63 0.65 8.19
C ARG A 58 0.77 1.05 7.73
N SER A 59 0.80 1.48 6.48
CA SER A 59 1.92 2.12 5.83
C SER A 59 1.94 3.63 6.10
N PRO A 60 3.11 4.26 6.28
CA PRO A 60 3.25 5.70 6.57
C PRO A 60 3.08 6.59 5.33
N LYS A 61 2.12 6.28 4.44
CA LYS A 61 1.93 6.98 3.14
C LYS A 61 1.64 8.49 3.30
N ASP A 62 1.21 8.93 4.48
CA ASP A 62 0.90 10.32 4.83
C ASP A 62 2.09 11.09 5.46
N ALA A 63 3.23 10.43 5.69
CA ALA A 63 4.42 11.06 6.29
C ALA A 63 5.33 11.74 5.26
N VAL A 64 5.23 11.35 4.00
CA VAL A 64 6.01 11.92 2.91
C VAL A 64 5.30 13.15 2.35
N ASN A 65 6.07 14.20 2.11
CA ASN A 65 5.59 15.36 1.37
C ASN A 65 6.65 15.72 0.34
N VAL A 66 6.25 15.73 -0.93
CA VAL A 66 7.12 16.10 -2.05
C VAL A 66 6.57 17.39 -2.63
N THR A 67 7.43 18.41 -2.67
CA THR A 67 7.10 19.67 -3.34
C THR A 67 6.83 19.37 -4.81
N GLN A 68 5.66 19.77 -5.29
CA GLN A 68 5.32 19.64 -6.70
C GLN A 68 6.09 20.69 -7.48
N ALA A 69 6.98 20.27 -8.38
CA ALA A 69 7.61 21.15 -9.33
C ALA A 69 6.56 21.63 -10.35
N PRO A 70 6.73 22.83 -10.94
CA PRO A 70 5.77 23.41 -11.87
C PRO A 70 5.38 22.50 -13.04
N GLU A 71 6.30 21.65 -13.47
CA GLU A 71 6.17 20.74 -14.61
C GLU A 71 5.58 19.36 -14.25
N ASP A 72 5.43 19.05 -12.97
CA ASP A 72 4.99 17.71 -12.57
C ASP A 72 3.50 17.50 -12.79
N THR A 73 3.19 16.47 -13.57
CA THR A 73 1.85 15.90 -13.58
C THR A 73 1.54 15.30 -12.19
N PRO A 74 0.26 15.14 -11.83
CA PRO A 74 -0.12 14.41 -10.61
C PRO A 74 0.49 13.00 -10.54
N PHE A 75 0.71 12.35 -11.69
CA PHE A 75 1.34 11.03 -11.79
C PHE A 75 2.83 11.06 -11.44
N GLU A 76 3.59 12.05 -11.94
CA GLU A 76 4.99 12.24 -11.55
C GLU A 76 5.16 12.49 -10.06
N LYS A 77 4.25 13.30 -9.51
CA LYS A 77 4.21 13.54 -8.06
C LYS A 77 3.95 12.24 -7.30
N HIS A 78 3.04 11.39 -7.78
CA HIS A 78 2.75 10.11 -7.15
C HIS A 78 3.97 9.17 -7.15
N ILE A 79 4.68 9.05 -8.26
CA ILE A 79 5.91 8.24 -8.36
C ILE A 79 6.95 8.71 -7.34
N ARG A 80 7.20 10.02 -7.24
CA ARG A 80 8.15 10.55 -6.26
C ARG A 80 7.68 10.39 -4.82
N LEU A 81 6.38 10.39 -4.55
CA LEU A 81 5.84 10.06 -3.23
C LEU A 81 6.13 8.60 -2.86
N ILE A 82 6.06 7.67 -3.83
CA ILE A 82 6.46 6.27 -3.62
C ILE A 82 7.95 6.19 -3.31
N ASP A 83 8.78 6.82 -4.13
CA ASP A 83 10.23 6.82 -3.94
C ASP A 83 10.65 7.49 -2.62
N ALA A 84 9.97 8.56 -2.19
CA ALA A 84 10.23 9.21 -0.92
C ALA A 84 9.92 8.34 0.32
N MET A 85 9.22 7.21 0.17
CA MET A 85 9.02 6.24 1.26
C MET A 85 10.17 5.23 1.40
N ARG A 86 11.16 5.28 0.50
CA ARG A 86 12.38 4.48 0.55
C ARG A 86 13.23 4.89 1.75
N VAL A 87 13.71 3.91 2.50
CA VAL A 87 14.58 4.12 3.66
C VAL A 87 15.89 3.36 3.51
N HIS A 88 17.00 4.00 3.89
CA HIS A 88 18.35 3.43 3.76
C HIS A 88 19.00 3.13 5.12
N HIS A 89 18.41 3.66 6.19
CA HIS A 89 18.86 3.54 7.56
C HIS A 89 17.67 3.41 8.53
N ALA A 90 17.95 2.92 9.74
CA ALA A 90 16.99 2.87 10.83
C ALA A 90 16.45 4.27 11.22
N SER A 91 17.29 5.31 11.18
CA SER A 91 16.88 6.69 11.46
C SER A 91 15.84 7.21 10.48
N ASP A 92 16.00 6.92 9.17
CA ASP A 92 15.02 7.26 8.13
C ASP A 92 13.68 6.57 8.43
N ALA A 93 13.73 5.28 8.76
CA ALA A 93 12.55 4.49 9.06
C ALA A 93 11.78 5.03 10.29
N LEU A 94 12.49 5.31 11.39
CA LEU A 94 11.89 5.87 12.60
C LEU A 94 11.32 7.25 12.33
N THR A 95 12.03 8.10 11.58
CA THR A 95 11.55 9.43 11.19
C THR A 95 10.27 9.35 10.37
N LEU A 96 10.23 8.45 9.38
CA LEU A 96 9.06 8.24 8.51
C LEU A 96 7.85 7.76 9.32
N LEU A 97 8.03 6.76 10.17
CA LEU A 97 6.97 6.23 11.05
C LEU A 97 6.46 7.30 12.03
N ALA A 98 7.36 8.07 12.64
CA ALA A 98 7.01 9.10 13.63
C ALA A 98 6.22 10.26 13.04
N LYS A 99 6.45 10.60 11.76
CA LYS A 99 5.72 11.65 11.03
C LYS A 99 4.32 11.21 10.59
N SER A 100 4.05 9.92 10.48
CA SER A 100 2.77 9.40 9.99
C SER A 100 1.67 9.45 11.05
N ARG A 101 0.55 10.12 10.72
CA ARG A 101 -0.67 10.09 11.54
C ARG A 101 -1.33 8.72 11.50
N ARG A 102 -1.25 8.02 10.36
CA ARG A 102 -1.76 6.64 10.20
C ARG A 102 -1.07 5.67 11.16
N VAL A 103 0.25 5.76 11.27
CA VAL A 103 1.05 4.95 12.21
C VAL A 103 0.76 5.36 13.65
N ALA A 104 0.68 6.66 13.95
CA ALA A 104 0.33 7.13 15.28
C ALA A 104 -1.05 6.61 15.75
N PHE A 105 -2.02 6.53 14.84
CA PHE A 105 -3.33 5.92 15.11
C PHE A 105 -3.19 4.42 15.40
N ASP A 106 -2.40 3.69 14.60
CA ASP A 106 -2.18 2.25 14.78
C ASP A 106 -1.54 1.93 16.15
N VAL A 107 -0.50 2.69 16.54
CA VAL A 107 0.13 2.58 17.86
C VAL A 107 -0.88 2.86 18.98
N SER A 108 -1.67 3.93 18.85
CA SER A 108 -2.67 4.29 19.86
C SER A 108 -3.76 3.24 19.99
N PHE A 109 -4.23 2.70 18.86
CA PHE A 109 -5.24 1.65 18.80
C PHE A 109 -4.69 0.35 19.42
N PHE A 110 -3.48 -0.05 19.06
CA PHE A 110 -2.78 -1.18 19.66
C PHE A 110 -2.66 -1.02 21.18
N LEU A 111 -2.17 0.11 21.69
CA LEU A 111 -2.03 0.32 23.13
C LEU A 111 -3.37 0.24 23.89
N LYS A 112 -4.46 0.68 23.24
CA LYS A 112 -5.81 0.67 23.81
C LYS A 112 -6.48 -0.72 23.77
N HIS A 113 -6.22 -1.51 22.72
CA HIS A 113 -6.98 -2.72 22.42
C HIS A 113 -6.15 -4.00 22.41
N ARG A 114 -4.84 -3.95 22.68
CA ARG A 114 -4.00 -5.16 22.78
C ARG A 114 -4.53 -6.10 23.85
N VAL A 115 -4.66 -7.37 23.51
CA VAL A 115 -5.05 -8.43 24.44
C VAL A 115 -3.83 -9.33 24.68
N PRO A 116 -3.28 -9.38 25.91
CA PRO A 116 -2.17 -10.27 26.23
C PRO A 116 -2.48 -11.73 25.86
N GLY A 117 -1.50 -12.44 25.30
CA GLY A 117 -1.65 -13.84 24.90
C GLY A 117 -2.37 -14.08 23.57
N THR A 118 -2.66 -13.03 22.79
CA THR A 118 -3.27 -13.14 21.45
C THR A 118 -2.36 -12.60 20.35
N CYS A 119 -2.74 -12.77 19.09
CA CYS A 119 -2.01 -12.17 17.95
C CYS A 119 -2.02 -10.63 17.96
N THR A 120 -2.90 -10.00 18.74
CA THR A 120 -2.91 -8.53 18.95
C THR A 120 -2.04 -8.08 20.12
N ALA A 121 -1.28 -8.99 20.74
CA ALA A 121 -0.40 -8.67 21.86
C ALA A 121 0.88 -7.92 21.44
N SER A 122 1.26 -7.97 20.16
CA SER A 122 2.42 -7.27 19.62
C SER A 122 2.06 -6.30 18.50
N LEU A 123 2.82 -5.20 18.44
CA LEU A 123 2.85 -4.31 17.27
C LEU A 123 4.18 -4.54 16.57
N ASN A 124 4.10 -5.06 15.35
CA ASN A 124 5.29 -5.39 14.57
C ASN A 124 5.71 -4.21 13.70
N LEU A 125 7.02 -3.99 13.61
CA LEU A 125 7.64 -3.21 12.54
C LEU A 125 8.02 -4.18 11.42
N ILE A 126 7.58 -3.88 10.22
CA ILE A 126 7.79 -4.73 9.04
C ILE A 126 8.66 -3.95 8.07
N PHE A 127 9.82 -4.52 7.75
CA PHE A 127 10.73 -4.03 6.72
C PHE A 127 10.62 -4.96 5.52
N ARG A 128 10.32 -4.39 4.36
CA ARG A 128 10.31 -5.09 3.07
C ARG A 128 11.36 -4.46 2.20
N GLU A 129 12.11 -5.25 1.45
CA GLU A 129 13.02 -4.71 0.45
C GLU A 129 12.23 -3.78 -0.48
N PHE A 130 12.77 -2.60 -0.75
CA PHE A 130 12.13 -1.61 -1.60
C PHE A 130 12.22 -2.10 -3.04
N ASP A 131 11.07 -2.38 -3.63
CA ASP A 131 10.99 -2.86 -5.00
C ASP A 131 10.96 -1.65 -5.96
N ASP A 132 12.05 -1.43 -6.67
CA ASP A 132 12.19 -0.32 -7.63
C ASP A 132 11.09 -0.36 -8.71
N ALA A 133 10.55 -1.54 -9.03
CA ALA A 133 9.45 -1.66 -9.98
C ALA A 133 8.18 -0.94 -9.49
N MET A 134 7.99 -0.76 -8.18
CA MET A 134 6.86 -0.02 -7.63
C MET A 134 6.92 1.47 -7.91
N SER A 135 8.12 2.01 -8.15
CA SER A 135 8.34 3.40 -8.59
C SER A 135 8.43 3.53 -10.11
N ASP A 136 8.30 2.43 -10.85
CA ASP A 136 8.34 2.46 -12.30
C ASP A 136 7.04 3.04 -12.88
N ARG A 137 7.16 3.82 -13.96
CA ARG A 137 6.06 4.50 -14.65
C ARG A 137 5.06 3.51 -15.24
N GLY A 138 5.50 2.29 -15.55
CA GLY A 138 4.67 1.23 -16.09
C GLY A 138 3.82 0.49 -15.06
N THR A 139 4.12 0.61 -13.76
CA THR A 139 3.47 -0.20 -12.72
C THR A 139 2.13 0.39 -12.29
N ILE A 140 1.11 -0.46 -12.23
CA ILE A 140 -0.24 -0.10 -11.81
C ILE A 140 -0.56 -0.79 -10.48
N GLU A 141 -0.87 -0.01 -9.44
CA GLU A 141 -1.41 -0.55 -8.18
C GLU A 141 -2.94 -0.65 -8.29
N LEU A 142 -3.49 -1.85 -8.11
CA LEU A 142 -4.91 -2.17 -8.14
C LEU A 142 -5.38 -2.65 -6.77
N ARG A 143 -6.62 -2.31 -6.43
CA ARG A 143 -7.37 -2.88 -5.31
C ARG A 143 -8.40 -3.86 -5.83
N CYS A 144 -8.31 -5.10 -5.37
CA CYS A 144 -9.21 -6.19 -5.72
C CYS A 144 -10.08 -6.55 -4.52
N PHE A 145 -11.39 -6.55 -4.70
CA PHE A 145 -12.34 -7.01 -3.70
C PHE A 145 -12.61 -8.48 -3.94
N VAL A 146 -12.27 -9.33 -2.99
CA VAL A 146 -12.48 -10.77 -3.04
C VAL A 146 -13.61 -11.13 -2.11
N ASN A 147 -14.60 -11.86 -2.61
CA ASN A 147 -15.71 -12.36 -1.82
C ASN A 147 -16.03 -13.81 -2.20
N ARG A 148 -16.07 -14.68 -1.19
CA ARG A 148 -16.24 -16.13 -1.37
C ARG A 148 -15.23 -16.72 -2.37
N GLY A 149 -13.98 -16.28 -2.28
CA GLY A 149 -12.87 -16.76 -3.10
C GLY A 149 -12.80 -16.19 -4.52
N HIS A 150 -13.74 -15.33 -4.92
CA HIS A 150 -13.77 -14.73 -6.25
C HIS A 150 -13.63 -13.21 -6.19
N ILE A 151 -12.93 -12.62 -7.17
CA ILE A 151 -12.90 -11.17 -7.33
C ILE A 151 -14.29 -10.69 -7.73
N SER A 152 -14.87 -9.81 -6.91
CA SER A 152 -16.13 -9.14 -7.18
C SER A 152 -15.95 -7.78 -7.86
N ALA A 153 -14.81 -7.11 -7.63
CA ALA A 153 -14.51 -5.81 -8.25
C ALA A 153 -13.00 -5.51 -8.27
N LEU A 154 -12.58 -4.70 -9.23
CA LEU A 154 -11.23 -4.17 -9.39
C LEU A 154 -11.27 -2.65 -9.47
N SER A 155 -10.36 -1.97 -8.77
CA SER A 155 -10.24 -0.51 -8.79
C SER A 155 -8.78 -0.12 -8.92
N GLN A 156 -8.50 0.99 -9.60
CA GLN A 156 -7.22 1.67 -9.43
C GLN A 156 -7.05 2.08 -7.97
N TYR A 157 -5.93 1.70 -7.35
CA TYR A 157 -5.70 1.98 -5.93
C TYR A 157 -5.60 3.49 -5.65
N HIS A 158 -4.72 4.19 -6.40
CA HIS A 158 -4.51 5.61 -6.23
C HIS A 158 -5.52 6.44 -7.04
N CYS A 159 -6.74 6.57 -6.53
CA CYS A 159 -7.88 7.16 -7.24
C CYS A 159 -7.84 8.69 -7.47
N TYR A 160 -6.78 9.40 -7.07
CA TYR A 160 -6.68 10.86 -7.21
C TYR A 160 -5.93 11.32 -8.46
N THR A 161 -5.40 10.38 -9.23
CA THR A 161 -4.52 10.66 -10.36
C THR A 161 -4.85 9.71 -11.50
N ALA A 162 -5.06 10.21 -12.72
CA ALA A 162 -5.17 9.35 -13.88
C ALA A 162 -3.83 8.64 -14.14
N LEU A 163 -3.87 7.32 -14.38
CA LEU A 163 -2.68 6.57 -14.76
C LEU A 163 -2.56 6.56 -16.30
N PRO A 164 -1.49 7.13 -16.88
CA PRO A 164 -1.35 7.22 -18.33
C PRO A 164 -1.47 5.87 -19.05
N ARG A 165 -1.01 4.78 -18.42
CA ARG A 165 -1.13 3.42 -18.95
C ARG A 165 -2.59 2.96 -19.04
N LEU A 166 -3.41 3.25 -18.03
CA LEU A 166 -4.84 2.89 -18.05
C LEU A 166 -5.65 3.79 -18.99
N GLU A 167 -5.25 5.05 -19.16
CA GLU A 167 -5.93 6.03 -20.03
C GLU A 167 -5.79 5.70 -21.50
N LYS A 168 -4.64 5.16 -21.87
CA LYS A 168 -4.29 4.82 -23.25
C LYS A 168 -4.49 3.35 -23.56
N ALA A 169 -4.91 2.54 -22.60
CA ALA A 169 -5.09 1.10 -22.76
C ALA A 169 -6.21 0.80 -23.77
N SER A 170 -5.96 -0.16 -24.67
CA SER A 170 -7.03 -0.74 -25.48
C SER A 170 -7.93 -1.64 -24.64
N LEU A 171 -9.05 -2.10 -25.22
CA LEU A 171 -9.87 -3.11 -24.55
C LEU A 171 -9.10 -4.43 -24.38
N GLU A 172 -8.27 -4.82 -25.34
CA GLU A 172 -7.43 -6.02 -25.20
C GLU A 172 -6.42 -5.88 -24.06
N ASP A 173 -5.80 -4.70 -23.90
CA ASP A 173 -4.87 -4.44 -22.79
C ASP A 173 -5.55 -4.59 -21.42
N LEU A 174 -6.77 -4.04 -21.29
CA LEU A 174 -7.56 -4.13 -20.06
C LEU A 174 -8.02 -5.57 -19.78
N ASP A 175 -8.39 -6.33 -20.82
CA ASP A 175 -8.74 -7.73 -20.69
C ASP A 175 -7.55 -8.59 -20.26
N GLN A 176 -6.37 -8.33 -20.82
CA GLN A 176 -5.15 -9.01 -20.41
C GLN A 176 -4.79 -8.68 -18.95
N LEU A 177 -4.85 -7.39 -18.57
CA LEU A 177 -4.63 -6.94 -17.19
C LEU A 177 -5.58 -7.64 -16.22
N ARG A 178 -6.86 -7.73 -16.57
CA ARG A 178 -7.87 -8.44 -15.78
C ARG A 178 -7.51 -9.93 -15.65
N SER A 179 -7.17 -10.58 -16.75
CA SER A 179 -6.87 -12.02 -16.78
C SER A 179 -5.74 -12.37 -15.83
N VAL A 180 -4.61 -11.65 -15.87
CA VAL A 180 -3.46 -11.94 -15.01
C VAL A 180 -3.76 -11.69 -13.53
N VAL A 181 -4.61 -10.71 -13.21
CA VAL A 181 -5.03 -10.44 -11.82
C VAL A 181 -5.99 -11.52 -11.31
N LEU A 182 -6.91 -12.01 -12.14
CA LEU A 182 -7.81 -13.11 -11.80
C LEU A 182 -7.02 -14.40 -11.53
N GLU A 183 -6.12 -14.78 -12.43
CA GLU A 183 -5.25 -15.95 -12.28
C GLU A 183 -4.42 -15.87 -11.00
N PHE A 184 -3.81 -14.71 -10.74
CA PHE A 184 -3.07 -14.47 -9.50
C PHE A 184 -3.95 -14.60 -8.25
N SER A 185 -5.17 -14.07 -8.30
CA SER A 185 -6.12 -14.13 -7.19
C SER A 185 -6.52 -15.56 -6.84
N GLU A 186 -6.82 -16.37 -7.85
CA GLU A 186 -7.14 -17.80 -7.68
C GLU A 186 -5.98 -18.57 -7.04
N MET A 187 -4.76 -18.35 -7.56
CA MET A 187 -3.54 -18.95 -7.00
C MET A 187 -3.33 -18.57 -5.53
N ILE A 188 -3.49 -17.29 -5.19
CA ILE A 188 -3.30 -16.78 -3.82
C ILE A 188 -4.43 -17.25 -2.90
N HIS A 189 -5.68 -17.30 -3.38
CA HIS A 189 -6.82 -17.71 -2.59
C HIS A 189 -6.63 -19.14 -2.04
N GLY A 190 -6.13 -20.07 -2.86
CA GLY A 190 -5.79 -21.42 -2.41
C GLY A 190 -4.75 -21.48 -1.27
N ARG A 191 -3.94 -20.43 -1.10
CA ARG A 191 -2.96 -20.29 -0.01
C ARG A 191 -3.49 -19.51 1.20
N LEU A 192 -4.53 -18.69 1.02
CA LEU A 192 -5.08 -17.80 2.05
C LEU A 192 -6.39 -18.27 2.68
N GLY A 193 -7.25 -18.99 1.95
CA GLY A 193 -8.66 -19.26 2.34
C GLY A 193 -8.83 -19.89 3.72
N GLY A 194 -7.88 -20.73 4.16
CA GLY A 194 -7.90 -21.32 5.50
C GLY A 194 -7.50 -20.40 6.66
N ARG A 195 -6.91 -19.22 6.37
CA ARG A 195 -6.35 -18.31 7.39
C ARG A 195 -7.09 -16.97 7.51
N PHE A 196 -7.58 -16.45 6.39
CA PHE A 196 -8.23 -15.13 6.33
C PHE A 196 -9.73 -15.21 5.99
N GLY A 197 -10.27 -16.43 5.90
CA GLY A 197 -11.59 -16.68 5.34
C GLY A 197 -11.63 -16.41 3.83
N ASP A 198 -12.84 -16.43 3.28
CA ASP A 198 -13.03 -16.37 1.82
C ASP A 198 -13.29 -14.95 1.29
N SER A 199 -13.24 -13.94 2.16
CA SER A 199 -13.59 -12.56 1.80
C SER A 199 -12.59 -11.56 2.36
N TYR A 200 -11.87 -10.87 1.48
CA TYR A 200 -10.80 -9.93 1.81
C TYR A 200 -10.56 -8.94 0.66
N VAL A 201 -9.67 -7.99 0.86
CA VAL A 201 -9.20 -7.05 -0.17
C VAL A 201 -7.73 -7.31 -0.43
N LEU A 202 -7.37 -7.46 -1.71
CA LEU A 202 -5.98 -7.54 -2.15
C LEU A 202 -5.59 -6.20 -2.76
N ASP A 203 -4.50 -5.61 -2.28
CA ASP A 203 -3.78 -4.60 -3.05
C ASP A 203 -2.68 -5.33 -3.82
N VAL A 204 -2.68 -5.20 -5.14
CA VAL A 204 -1.71 -5.83 -6.04
C VAL A 204 -1.07 -4.78 -6.93
N ALA A 205 0.16 -5.03 -7.37
CA ALA A 205 0.84 -4.24 -8.38
C ALA A 205 1.02 -5.09 -9.63
N VAL A 206 0.71 -4.51 -10.79
CA VAL A 206 0.95 -5.13 -12.10
C VAL A 206 2.01 -4.32 -12.83
N THR A 207 3.15 -4.94 -13.09
CA THR A 207 4.29 -4.32 -13.80
C THR A 207 4.02 -4.22 -15.30
N GLU A 208 4.93 -3.60 -16.06
CA GLU A 208 4.78 -3.42 -17.51
C GLU A 208 4.75 -4.77 -18.26
N ASP A 209 5.54 -5.74 -17.81
CA ASP A 209 5.59 -7.12 -18.31
C ASP A 209 4.45 -8.02 -17.81
N MET A 210 3.39 -7.44 -17.23
CA MET A 210 2.21 -8.12 -16.70
C MET A 210 2.48 -9.09 -15.52
N ALA A 211 3.63 -8.98 -14.84
CA ALA A 211 3.84 -9.69 -13.60
C ALA A 211 2.99 -9.09 -12.46
N VAL A 212 2.30 -9.94 -11.71
CA VAL A 212 1.44 -9.53 -10.58
C VAL A 212 2.16 -9.76 -9.26
N LYS A 213 2.26 -8.70 -8.44
CA LYS A 213 2.88 -8.72 -7.11
C LYS A 213 1.84 -8.40 -6.04
N LEU A 214 1.81 -9.18 -4.96
CA LEU A 214 0.97 -8.87 -3.79
C LEU A 214 1.60 -7.72 -2.98
N VAL A 215 0.84 -6.64 -2.80
CA VAL A 215 1.26 -5.46 -2.01
C VAL A 215 0.74 -5.55 -0.59
N GLU A 216 -0.56 -5.81 -0.41
CA GLU A 216 -1.20 -5.83 0.91
C GLU A 216 -2.47 -6.71 0.90
N ILE A 217 -2.80 -7.30 2.04
CA ILE A 217 -4.09 -7.98 2.27
C ILE A 217 -4.80 -7.21 3.37
N ASN A 218 -6.04 -6.81 3.12
CA ASN A 218 -6.88 -6.10 4.08
C ASN A 218 -8.21 -6.83 4.32
N PRO A 219 -8.86 -6.64 5.47
CA PRO A 219 -10.22 -7.14 5.69
C PRO A 219 -11.23 -6.46 4.76
N LEU A 220 -12.26 -7.19 4.31
CA LEU A 220 -13.22 -6.66 3.33
C LEU A 220 -13.96 -5.41 3.82
N VAL A 221 -14.56 -5.46 5.02
CA VAL A 221 -15.57 -4.46 5.47
C VAL A 221 -14.97 -3.14 5.96
N CYS A 222 -13.67 -3.07 6.26
CA CYS A 222 -13.02 -1.87 6.79
C CYS A 222 -11.96 -1.27 5.86
N SER A 223 -11.88 -1.76 4.64
CA SER A 223 -10.94 -1.26 3.64
C SER A 223 -11.49 -0.03 2.92
N GLY A 224 -10.60 0.86 2.47
CA GLY A 224 -11.01 1.94 1.58
C GLY A 224 -11.58 1.39 0.26
N SER A 225 -12.59 2.05 -0.30
CA SER A 225 -13.28 1.59 -1.50
C SER A 225 -12.66 2.08 -2.82
N CYS A 226 -11.65 2.96 -2.77
CA CYS A 226 -11.02 3.60 -3.94
C CYS A 226 -12.06 4.31 -4.81
N LEU A 227 -12.23 3.90 -6.08
CA LEU A 227 -13.22 4.50 -6.99
C LEU A 227 -14.66 4.02 -6.73
N PHE A 228 -14.87 3.08 -5.82
CA PHE A 228 -16.20 2.62 -5.40
C PHE A 228 -16.69 3.36 -4.15
N SER A 229 -17.97 3.22 -3.84
CA SER A 229 -18.58 3.61 -2.58
C SER A 229 -19.18 2.40 -1.86
N TRP A 230 -18.86 2.24 -0.57
CA TRP A 230 -19.47 1.20 0.26
C TRP A 230 -20.97 1.38 0.46
N ASP A 231 -21.51 2.58 0.21
CA ASP A 231 -22.94 2.85 0.38
C ASP A 231 -23.74 2.46 -0.87
N THR A 232 -23.22 2.78 -2.07
CA THR A 232 -23.93 2.56 -3.34
C THR A 232 -23.51 1.27 -4.05
N ASP A 233 -22.25 0.86 -3.93
CA ASP A 233 -21.68 -0.28 -4.63
C ASP A 233 -21.56 -1.52 -3.74
N ARG A 234 -22.14 -1.50 -2.54
CA ARG A 234 -22.02 -2.57 -1.55
C ARG A 234 -22.33 -3.95 -2.11
N GLU A 235 -23.46 -4.07 -2.81
CA GLU A 235 -23.92 -5.34 -3.35
C GLU A 235 -23.00 -5.83 -4.47
N LEU A 236 -22.36 -4.92 -5.21
CA LEU A 236 -21.29 -5.25 -6.12
C LEU A 236 -20.05 -5.75 -5.36
N LEU A 237 -19.53 -4.97 -4.42
CA LEU A 237 -18.30 -5.31 -3.68
C LEU A 237 -18.44 -6.65 -2.91
N LEU A 238 -19.67 -7.00 -2.52
CA LEU A 238 -20.01 -8.27 -1.87
C LEU A 238 -20.40 -9.39 -2.86
N GLY A 239 -20.23 -9.20 -4.18
CA GLY A 239 -20.51 -10.21 -5.20
C GLY A 239 -21.97 -10.65 -5.28
N ARG A 240 -22.92 -9.79 -4.88
CA ARG A 240 -24.36 -10.06 -4.88
C ARG A 240 -25.08 -9.50 -6.09
N ARG A 241 -24.48 -8.52 -6.78
CA ARG A 241 -24.97 -8.03 -8.08
C ARG A 241 -24.50 -8.96 -9.18
N THR A 242 -25.42 -9.73 -9.77
CA THR A 242 -25.13 -10.52 -10.98
C THR A 242 -25.26 -9.65 -12.22
N ALA A 243 -24.37 -9.82 -13.21
CA ALA A 243 -24.40 -9.12 -14.50
C ALA A 243 -25.78 -9.14 -15.19
N LYS A 244 -26.60 -10.17 -14.92
CA LYS A 244 -27.97 -10.31 -15.46
C LYS A 244 -28.99 -9.28 -14.98
N ASN A 245 -28.69 -8.49 -13.93
CA ASN A 245 -29.60 -7.45 -13.42
C ASN A 245 -29.30 -6.06 -13.97
N VAL A 246 -28.35 -5.92 -14.89
CA VAL A 246 -28.16 -4.70 -15.67
C VAL A 246 -29.13 -4.77 -16.85
N GLY A 247 -30.41 -4.51 -16.55
CA GLY A 247 -31.45 -4.42 -17.57
C GLY A 247 -31.12 -3.28 -18.54
N GLU A 248 -31.55 -3.47 -19.79
CA GLU A 248 -31.39 -2.64 -20.99
C GLU A 248 -31.94 -1.19 -20.90
N THR A 249 -32.01 -0.59 -19.72
CA THR A 249 -32.64 0.71 -19.50
C THR A 249 -31.80 1.58 -18.59
N GLU A 250 -30.75 2.17 -19.15
CA GLU A 250 -30.41 3.58 -18.94
C GLU A 250 -29.32 3.97 -19.96
N GLU A 251 -29.72 4.66 -21.04
CA GLU A 251 -28.78 5.53 -21.78
C GLU A 251 -28.30 6.62 -20.81
N ILE A 252 -27.21 6.32 -20.09
CA ILE A 252 -26.54 7.29 -19.22
C ILE A 252 -25.79 8.27 -20.12
N HIS A 253 -26.46 9.38 -20.45
CA HIS A 253 -25.91 10.49 -21.21
C HIS A 253 -24.62 11.05 -20.58
N HIS A 254 -23.54 10.92 -21.36
CA HIS A 254 -22.32 11.74 -21.43
C HIS A 254 -21.99 12.72 -20.26
N ALA A 255 -21.06 12.29 -19.40
CA ALA A 255 -19.90 13.08 -18.97
C ALA A 255 -18.70 12.12 -18.76
N PRO A 256 -17.44 12.58 -18.98
CA PRO A 256 -16.43 11.76 -19.63
C PRO A 256 -15.43 11.08 -18.69
N GLU A 257 -14.97 9.91 -19.15
CA GLU A 257 -13.67 9.26 -18.88
C GLU A 257 -13.49 8.59 -17.49
N PHE A 258 -13.33 7.24 -17.52
CA PHE A 258 -12.99 6.32 -16.41
C PHE A 258 -14.05 5.79 -15.44
N ARG A 259 -15.28 5.53 -15.90
CA ARG A 259 -16.17 4.60 -15.17
C ARG A 259 -15.81 3.11 -15.33
N VAL A 260 -14.59 2.78 -15.77
CA VAL A 260 -14.33 1.59 -16.63
C VAL A 260 -12.99 0.91 -16.43
N LEU A 261 -12.77 -0.38 -16.63
CA LEU A 261 -13.53 -1.62 -16.40
C LEU A 261 -15.09 -1.54 -16.25
N ARG A 262 -15.85 -1.10 -17.29
CA ARG A 262 -17.12 -0.25 -17.19
C ARG A 262 -18.18 -0.71 -16.24
N GLU A 263 -18.41 -1.98 -16.25
CA GLU A 263 -19.39 -2.68 -15.47
C GLU A 263 -18.66 -3.99 -15.25
N ILE A 264 -17.94 -4.08 -14.15
CA ILE A 264 -17.49 -5.30 -13.49
C ILE A 264 -17.63 -6.56 -14.36
N LEU A 265 -16.54 -7.05 -14.94
CA LEU A 265 -16.53 -8.33 -15.68
C LEU A 265 -17.32 -8.33 -17.00
#